data_AF-D9SWD4-F1
#
_entry.id   AF-D9SWD4-F1
#
_cell.length_a   1.000
_cell.length_b   1.000
_cell.length_c   1.000
_cell.angle_alpha   90.00
_cell.angle_beta   90.00
_cell.angle_gamma   90.00
#
_symmetry.space_group_name_H-M   'P 1'
#
loop_
_entity.id
_entity.type
_entity.pdbx_description
1 polymer ?
#
loop_
_entity_poly.entity_id
_entity_poly.type
_entity_poly.pdbx_seq_one_letter_code
_entity_poly.pdbx_strand_id
1 'polypeptide(L)'
;MALTTDQRKAVAIIKNYLNVVNNEIWTDDYIMTNYDFVVDQIIENATNLSTVKPSTGILSLSEGGQSVTFEPGFNSWSITDDVKNMLPKPFIKMFY
;
A
#
# COMPACT_ATOMS: atom_id res chain seq x y z
N MET A 1 21.07 -7.45 5.61
CA MET A 1 20.93 -6.00 5.85
C MET A 1 19.74 -5.77 6.77
N ALA A 2 19.78 -4.79 7.66
CA ALA A 2 18.61 -4.49 8.50
C ALA A 2 17.60 -3.67 7.68
N LEU A 3 16.38 -4.18 7.51
CA LEU A 3 15.28 -3.44 6.88
C LEU A 3 14.95 -2.17 7.69
N THR A 4 14.78 -1.05 6.99
CA THR A 4 14.31 0.20 7.59
C THR A 4 12.85 0.07 8.04
N THR A 5 12.40 0.95 8.94
CA THR A 5 11.02 0.93 9.44
C THR A 5 9.99 1.04 8.32
N ASP A 6 10.26 1.86 7.29
CA ASP A 6 9.34 2.08 6.17
C ASP A 6 9.30 0.87 5.24
N GLN A 7 10.45 0.24 5.00
CA GLN A 7 10.51 -1.03 4.28
C GLN A 7 9.73 -2.13 4.98
N ARG A 8 9.83 -2.23 6.31
CA ARG A 8 9.04 -3.20 7.11
C ARG A 8 7.54 -2.97 6.98
N LYS A 9 7.10 -1.71 6.97
CA LYS A 9 5.68 -1.36 6.77
C LYS A 9 5.20 -1.76 5.37
N ALA A 10 5.95 -1.40 4.33
CA ALA A 10 5.63 -1.77 2.94
C ALA A 10 5.53 -3.29 2.78
N VAL A 11 6.51 -4.04 3.29
CA VAL A 11 6.50 -5.51 3.28
C VAL A 11 5.27 -6.07 3.99
N ALA A 12 4.90 -5.55 5.16
CA ALA A 12 3.72 -6.00 5.89
C ALA A 12 2.42 -5.77 5.10
N ILE A 13 2.32 -4.66 4.38
CA ILE A 13 1.17 -4.32 3.53
C ILE A 13 1.08 -5.27 2.33
N ILE A 14 2.21 -5.54 1.65
CA ILE A 14 2.27 -6.52 0.55
C ILE A 14 1.83 -7.91 1.07
N LYS A 15 2.35 -8.35 2.22
CA LYS A 15 1.99 -9.63 2.82
C LYS A 15 0.51 -9.72 3.18
N ASN A 16 -0.05 -8.63 3.69
CA ASN A 16 -1.47 -8.55 4.02
C ASN A 16 -2.33 -8.65 2.75
N TYR A 17 -2.00 -7.85 1.72
CA TYR A 17 -2.69 -7.84 0.43
C TYR A 17 -2.70 -9.23 -0.21
N LEU A 18 -1.53 -9.87 -0.26
CA LEU A 18 -1.38 -11.20 -0.87
C LEU A 18 -1.94 -12.33 -0.01
N ASN A 19 -2.38 -12.07 1.22
CA ASN A 19 -2.79 -13.06 2.23
C ASN A 19 -1.69 -14.07 2.62
N VAL A 20 -0.42 -13.64 2.57
CA VAL A 20 0.78 -14.48 2.77
C VAL A 20 1.52 -14.19 4.07
N VAL A 21 0.87 -13.54 5.04
CA VAL A 21 1.47 -13.17 6.35
C VAL A 21 2.13 -14.36 7.06
N ASN A 22 1.56 -15.56 6.93
CA ASN A 22 2.09 -16.81 7.52
C ASN A 22 2.73 -17.74 6.48
N ASN A 23 3.14 -17.22 5.32
CA ASN A 23 3.72 -18.03 4.26
C ASN A 23 5.25 -18.01 4.34
N GLU A 24 5.85 -19.20 4.43
CA GLU A 24 7.30 -19.39 4.57
C GLU A 24 8.10 -18.98 3.32
N ILE A 25 7.45 -18.90 2.15
CA ILE A 25 8.07 -18.47 0.88
C ILE A 25 8.13 -16.94 0.82
N TRP A 26 7.10 -16.25 1.32
CA TRP A 26 7.00 -14.80 1.31
C TRP A 26 7.74 -14.20 2.50
N THR A 27 9.05 -14.43 2.56
CA THR A 27 9.94 -13.82 3.54
C THR A 27 10.16 -12.34 3.22
N ASP A 28 10.60 -11.57 4.21
CA ASP A 28 10.92 -10.14 4.01
C ASP A 28 12.03 -9.97 2.97
N ASP A 29 13.00 -10.88 2.99
CA ASP A 29 14.13 -10.94 2.05
C ASP A 29 13.68 -11.28 0.62
N TYR A 30 12.75 -12.23 0.47
CA TYR A 30 12.19 -12.58 -0.84
C TYR A 30 11.46 -11.38 -1.46
N ILE A 31 10.66 -10.67 -0.66
CA ILE A 31 9.95 -9.47 -1.13
C ILE A 31 10.95 -8.37 -1.50
N MET A 32 11.98 -8.17 -0.67
CA MET A 32 13.02 -7.18 -0.97
C MET A 32 13.93 -7.53 -2.15
N THR A 33 14.02 -8.79 -2.52
CA THR A 33 14.88 -9.22 -3.64
C THR A 33 14.11 -9.22 -4.97
N ASN A 34 12.82 -9.55 -4.94
CA ASN A 34 12.01 -9.73 -6.16
C ASN A 34 11.03 -8.59 -6.40
N TYR A 35 10.71 -7.80 -5.38
CA TYR A 35 9.70 -6.74 -5.41
C TYR A 35 10.19 -5.46 -4.72
N ASP A 36 11.50 -5.18 -4.75
CA ASP A 36 12.09 -3.95 -4.21
C ASP A 36 11.42 -2.71 -4.80
N PHE A 37 11.19 -2.71 -6.11
CA PHE A 37 10.51 -1.63 -6.82
C PHE A 37 9.09 -1.35 -6.30
N VAL A 38 8.38 -2.39 -5.84
CA VAL A 38 7.04 -2.25 -5.26
C VAL A 38 7.12 -1.64 -3.86
N VAL A 39 8.11 -2.06 -3.09
CA VAL A 39 8.36 -1.50 -1.75
C VAL A 39 8.67 -0.01 -1.88
N ASP A 40 9.56 0.38 -2.80
CA ASP A 40 9.89 1.78 -3.04
C ASP A 40 8.66 2.58 -3.50
N GLN A 41 7.86 2.05 -4.44
CA GLN A 41 6.60 2.69 -4.86
C GLN A 41 5.63 2.93 -3.70
N ILE A 42 5.49 1.97 -2.77
CA ILE A 42 4.64 2.14 -1.58
C ILE A 42 5.21 3.22 -0.67
N ILE A 43 6.53 3.25 -0.45
CA ILE A 43 7.20 4.25 0.39
C ILE A 43 7.08 5.64 -0.24
N GLU A 44 7.30 5.76 -1.54
CA GLU A 44 7.15 7.00 -2.29
C GLU A 44 5.71 7.50 -2.22
N ASN A 45 4.72 6.64 -2.44
CA ASN A 45 3.32 7.01 -2.34
C ASN A 45 2.97 7.47 -0.92
N ALA A 46 3.40 6.74 0.10
CA ALA A 46 3.19 7.10 1.50
C ALA A 46 3.86 8.42 1.88
N THR A 47 5.07 8.65 1.37
CA THR A 47 5.84 9.87 1.62
C THR A 47 5.20 11.05 0.90
N ASN A 48 4.82 10.91 -0.37
CA ASN A 48 4.13 11.95 -1.13
C ASN A 48 2.83 12.34 -0.43
N LEU A 49 1.98 11.38 -0.06
CA LEU A 49 0.73 11.64 0.67
C LEU A 49 0.95 12.25 2.07
N SER A 50 2.05 11.91 2.75
CA SER A 50 2.41 12.52 4.03
C SER A 50 2.95 13.95 3.88
N THR A 51 3.61 14.23 2.75
CA THR A 51 4.19 15.55 2.41
C THR A 51 3.12 16.49 1.87
N VAL A 52 2.08 15.95 1.24
CA VAL A 52 0.77 16.60 1.14
C VAL A 52 0.16 16.62 2.55
N LYS A 53 0.71 17.48 3.43
CA LYS A 53 -0.04 17.99 4.58
C LYS A 53 -1.46 18.34 4.08
N PRO A 54 -2.51 18.20 4.90
CA PRO A 54 -3.86 18.67 4.58
C PRO A 54 -3.87 20.20 4.47
N SER A 55 -3.22 20.72 3.44
CA SER A 55 -3.03 22.12 3.12
C SER A 55 -3.95 22.39 1.95
N THR A 56 -5.22 22.04 2.10
CA THR A 56 -6.32 22.75 1.48
C THR A 56 -7.61 22.24 2.08
N GLY A 57 -8.12 23.00 3.04
CA GLY A 57 -9.57 23.17 3.17
C GLY A 57 -10.13 23.77 1.89
N ILE A 58 -10.22 22.96 0.84
CA ILE A 58 -11.13 23.13 -0.28
C ILE A 58 -12.04 21.91 -0.10
N LEU A 59 -13.19 21.98 0.60
CA LEU A 59 -14.35 22.78 0.20
C LEU A 59 -14.51 22.77 -1.33
N SER A 60 -14.50 21.59 -1.96
CA SER A 60 -15.10 21.47 -3.28
C SER A 60 -16.61 21.66 -3.11
N LEU A 61 -17.00 22.90 -3.39
CA LEU A 61 -18.19 23.29 -4.12
C LEU A 61 -18.82 22.11 -4.89
N SER A 62 -20.00 21.70 -4.45
CA SER A 62 -20.87 20.78 -5.16
C SER A 62 -21.30 21.38 -6.50
N GLU A 63 -20.70 20.94 -7.60
CA GLU A 63 -21.35 21.01 -8.91
C GLU A 63 -21.33 19.60 -9.53
N GLY A 64 -22.51 18.99 -9.63
CA GLY A 64 -22.74 17.92 -10.61
C GLY A 64 -22.72 16.47 -10.16
N GLY A 65 -22.93 16.15 -8.88
CA GLY A 65 -23.44 14.83 -8.47
C GLY A 65 -22.45 13.64 -8.52
N GLN A 66 -21.14 13.89 -8.49
CA GLN A 66 -20.14 12.84 -8.26
C GLN A 66 -19.62 12.93 -6.83
N SER A 67 -20.17 12.08 -5.97
CA SER A 67 -19.72 11.92 -4.59
C SER A 67 -18.35 11.26 -4.57
N VAL A 68 -17.30 11.98 -4.16
CA VAL A 68 -16.05 11.33 -3.75
C VAL A 68 -16.14 11.12 -2.24
N THR A 69 -16.49 9.90 -1.84
CA THR A 69 -16.45 9.49 -0.44
C THR A 69 -14.98 9.29 -0.06
N PHE A 70 -14.38 10.30 0.58
CA PHE A 70 -13.10 10.13 1.24
C PHE A 70 -13.38 9.53 2.63
N GLU A 71 -13.13 8.22 2.78
CA GLU A 71 -13.18 7.59 4.10
C GLU A 71 -12.20 8.33 5.04
N PRO A 72 -12.62 8.63 6.29
CA PRO A 72 -11.78 9.31 7.27
C PRO A 72 -10.66 8.36 7.70
N GLY A 73 -9.55 8.40 6.94
CA GLY A 73 -8.47 7.45 7.09
C GLY A 73 -7.84 7.09 5.75
N PHE A 74 -7.50 8.10 4.93
CA PHE A 74 -6.50 7.92 3.87
C PHE A 74 -5.20 7.49 4.55
N ASN A 75 -5.10 6.20 4.86
CA ASN A 75 -3.89 5.58 5.34
C ASN A 75 -2.89 5.78 4.21
N SER A 76 -1.93 6.68 4.43
CA SER A 76 -0.81 6.95 3.53
C SER A 76 -0.12 5.65 3.08
N TRP A 77 -0.30 4.59 3.86
CA TRP A 77 0.17 3.23 3.66
C TRP A 77 -0.95 2.33 3.13
N SER A 78 -1.23 2.38 1.83
CA SER A 78 -2.21 1.54 1.15
C SER A 78 -1.73 1.05 -0.22
N ILE A 79 -2.23 -0.10 -0.67
CA ILE A 79 -1.94 -0.67 -2.00
C ILE A 79 -2.81 0.04 -3.04
N THR A 80 -2.19 0.88 -3.87
CA THR A 80 -2.83 1.54 -5.01
C THR A 80 -3.03 0.56 -6.17
N ASP A 81 -3.92 0.87 -7.10
CA ASP A 81 -4.21 -0.01 -8.25
C ASP A 81 -2.99 -0.26 -9.15
N ASP A 82 -2.09 0.72 -9.26
CA ASP A 82 -0.82 0.54 -9.97
C ASP A 82 0.07 -0.52 -9.27
N VAL A 83 0.21 -0.43 -7.95
CA VAL A 83 0.91 -1.42 -7.13
C VAL A 83 0.25 -2.80 -7.19
N LYS A 84 -1.08 -2.89 -7.29
CA LYS A 84 -1.79 -4.18 -7.46
C LYS A 84 -1.39 -4.87 -8.76
N ASN A 85 -1.21 -4.11 -9.84
CA ASN A 85 -0.84 -4.67 -11.14
C ASN A 85 0.62 -5.16 -11.17
N MET A 86 1.46 -4.64 -10.26
CA MET A 86 2.85 -5.06 -10.09
C MET A 86 3.01 -6.30 -9.22
N LEU A 87 2.00 -6.62 -8.40
CA LEU A 87 1.99 -7.76 -7.51
C LEU A 87 1.22 -8.95 -8.12
N PRO A 88 1.57 -10.19 -7.74
CA PRO A 88 0.75 -11.33 -8.12
C PRO A 88 -0.65 -11.21 -7.52
N LYS A 89 -1.61 -11.92 -8.12
CA LYS A 89 -2.97 -11.97 -7.58
C LYS A 89 -2.92 -12.52 -6.14
N PRO A 90 -3.72 -11.94 -5.23
CA PRO A 90 -3.73 -12.36 -3.84
C PRO A 90 -4.11 -13.85 -3.74
N PHE A 91 -3.40 -14.58 -2.87
CA PHE A 91 -3.67 -15.99 -2.67
C PHE A 91 -5.04 -16.16 -2.02
N ILE A 92 -5.90 -16.96 -2.64
CA ILE A 92 -7.19 -17.33 -2.05
C ILE A 92 -6.89 -18.21 -0.83
N LYS A 93 -7.23 -17.74 0.36
CA LYS A 93 -7.26 -18.59 1.55
C LYS A 93 -8.34 -19.64 1.34
N MET A 94 -7.93 -20.84 0.96
CA MET A 94 -8.81 -22.00 0.94
C MET A 94 -8.98 -22.44 2.39
N PHE A 95 -10.08 -22.02 3.01
CA PHE A 95 -10.50 -22.59 4.30
C PHE A 95 -10.97 -24.02 4.01
N TYR A 96 -10.24 -25.01 4.50
CA TYR A 96 -10.67 -26.42 4.57
C TYR A 96 -11.11 -26.73 6.00
#